data_AF-A0A2E1H821-F1
#
_entry.id   AF-A0A2E1H821-F1
#
_cell.length_a   1.000
_cell.length_b   1.000
_cell.length_c   1.000
_cell.angle_alpha   90.00
_cell.angle_beta   90.00
_cell.angle_gamma   90.00
#
_symmetry.space_group_name_H-M   'P 1'
#
loop_
_entity.id
_entity.type
_entity.pdbx_description
1 polymer ?
#
loop_
_entity_poly.entity_id
_entity_poly.type
_entity_poly.pdbx_seq_one_letter_code
_entity_poly.pdbx_strand_id
1 'polypeptide(L)' 'MDVEILSQAIEAAESEKVIWLRGRTDFRRHGLRAFNPYLPDATPMRDLWEEGFNYERNAAAERQPRF' A
#
# COMPACT_ATOMS: atom_id res chain seq x y z
N MET A 1 -16.46 25.57 -4.72
CA MET A 1 -15.47 24.47 -4.68
C MET A 1 -14.73 24.56 -5.99
N ASP A 2 -13.45 24.89 -5.95
CA ASP A 2 -12.67 25.18 -7.16
C ASP A 2 -12.32 23.88 -7.89
N VAL A 3 -12.43 23.88 -9.22
CA VAL A 3 -12.11 22.71 -10.05
C VAL A 3 -10.64 22.33 -9.88
N GLU A 4 -9.76 23.31 -9.63
CA GLU A 4 -8.33 23.08 -9.40
C GLU A 4 -8.08 22.29 -8.10
N ILE A 5 -8.80 22.62 -7.02
CA ILE A 5 -8.70 21.91 -5.73
C ILE A 5 -9.16 20.45 -5.87
N LEU A 6 -10.25 20.23 -6.63
CA LEU A 6 -10.74 18.89 -6.90
C LEU A 6 -9.72 18.06 -7.70
N SER A 7 -9.10 18.65 -8.73
CA SER A 7 -8.08 17.97 -9.54
C SER A 7 -6.88 17.55 -8.68
N GLN A 8 -6.37 18.46 -7.84
CA GLN A 8 -5.25 18.17 -6.94
C GLN A 8 -5.57 17.05 -5.95
N ALA A 9 -6.79 17.03 -5.41
CA ALA A 9 -7.23 15.96 -4.52
C ALA A 9 -7.31 14.60 -5.21
N ILE A 10 -7.74 14.56 -6.48
CA ILE A 10 -7.78 13.33 -7.29
C ILE A 10 -6.36 12.82 -7.54
N GLU A 11 -5.45 13.70 -7.97
CA GLU A 11 -4.05 13.32 -8.24
C GLU A 11 -3.35 12.78 -6.98
N ALA A 12 -3.59 13.41 -5.82
CA ALA A 12 -3.08 12.91 -4.54
C ALA A 12 -3.63 11.51 -4.23
N ALA A 13 -4.95 11.32 -4.33
CA ALA A 13 -5.58 10.03 -4.07
C ALA A 13 -5.12 8.92 -5.04
N GLU A 14 -4.87 9.25 -6.31
CA GLU A 14 -4.30 8.30 -7.28
C GLU A 14 -2.88 7.89 -6.88
N SER A 15 -2.06 8.85 -6.46
CA SER A 15 -0.69 8.59 -5.99
C SER A 15 -0.67 7.69 -4.75
N GLU A 16 -1.51 7.99 -3.75
CA GLU A 16 -1.66 7.17 -2.53
C GLU A 16 -2.10 5.74 -2.86
N LYS A 17 -3.08 5.59 -3.77
CA LYS A 17 -3.55 4.28 -4.22
C LYS A 17 -2.45 3.47 -4.90
N VAL A 18 -1.59 4.10 -5.70
CA VAL A 18 -0.45 3.41 -6.34
C VAL A 18 0.52 2.87 -5.29
N ILE A 19 0.83 3.65 -4.26
CA ILE A 19 1.73 3.24 -3.17
C ILE A 19 1.14 2.04 -2.41
N TRP A 20 -0.15 2.11 -2.06
CA TRP A 20 -0.85 1.02 -1.39
C TRP A 20 -0.90 -0.26 -2.24
N LEU A 21 -1.21 -0.14 -3.54
CA LEU A 21 -1.22 -1.27 -4.47
C LEU A 21 0.17 -1.90 -4.61
N ARG A 22 1.24 -1.08 -4.59
CA ARG A 22 2.61 -1.59 -4.63
C ARG A 22 2.92 -2.48 -3.43
N GLY A 23 2.53 -2.07 -2.22
CA GLY A 23 2.67 -2.90 -1.01
C GLY A 23 2.00 -4.27 -1.15
N ARG A 24 0.78 -4.31 -1.67
CA ARG A 24 0.08 -5.57 -1.96
C ARG A 24 0.83 -6.44 -2.96
N THR A 25 1.25 -5.84 -4.07
CA THR A 25 1.98 -6.55 -5.13
C THR A 25 3.30 -7.12 -4.62
N ASP A 26 4.02 -6.36 -3.80
CA ASP A 26 5.30 -6.77 -3.22
C ASP A 26 5.11 -7.95 -2.27
N PHE A 27 4.05 -7.96 -1.43
CA PHE A 27 3.70 -9.14 -0.64
C PHE A 27 3.39 -10.36 -1.51
N ARG A 28 2.58 -10.21 -2.58
CA ARG A 28 2.28 -11.34 -3.49
C ARG A 28 3.53 -11.91 -4.15
N ARG A 29 4.50 -11.07 -4.49
CA ARG A 29 5.72 -11.46 -5.20
C ARG A 29 6.78 -12.06 -4.28
N HIS A 30 6.97 -11.46 -3.12
CA HIS A 30 8.13 -11.74 -2.26
C HIS A 30 7.74 -12.25 -0.86
N GLY A 31 6.46 -12.26 -0.52
CA GLY A 31 5.96 -12.64 0.79
C GLY A 31 6.59 -11.78 1.89
N LEU A 32 6.95 -12.41 3.01
CA LEU A 32 7.58 -11.74 4.16
C LEU A 32 9.00 -11.19 3.87
N ARG A 33 9.58 -11.51 2.71
CA ARG A 33 10.89 -11.00 2.29
C ARG A 33 10.80 -9.70 1.48
N ALA A 34 9.61 -9.18 1.22
CA ALA A 34 9.49 -7.92 0.50
C ALA A 34 10.04 -6.77 1.34
N PHE A 35 10.73 -5.85 0.68
CA PHE A 35 11.33 -4.67 1.30
C PHE A 35 10.50 -3.44 1.00
N ASN A 36 10.21 -2.62 2.02
CA ASN A 36 9.53 -1.34 1.83
C ASN A 36 10.50 -0.31 1.24
N PRO A 37 10.29 0.15 -0.01
CA PRO A 37 11.21 1.08 -0.67
C PRO A 37 11.20 2.49 -0.08
N TYR A 38 10.28 2.80 0.83
CA TYR A 38 10.14 4.12 1.48
C TYR A 38 10.83 4.19 2.85
N LEU A 39 11.57 3.14 3.26
CA LEU A 39 12.43 3.16 4.44
C LEU A 39 13.77 3.87 4.15
N PRO A 40 14.42 4.47 5.18
CA PRO A 40 14.08 4.42 6.60
C PRO A 40 13.13 5.53 7.07
N ASP A 41 12.78 6.48 6.21
CA ASP A 41 12.09 7.69 6.62
C ASP A 41 10.63 7.43 7.03
N ALA A 42 10.19 8.05 8.13
CA ALA A 42 8.81 8.02 8.57
C ALA A 42 7.96 8.95 7.69
N THR A 43 7.61 8.48 6.49
CA THR A 43 6.81 9.22 5.52
C THR A 43 5.42 8.60 5.39
N PRO A 44 4.39 9.38 5.00
CA PRO A 44 3.08 8.83 4.67
C PRO A 44 3.13 7.72 3.61
N MET A 45 4.10 7.78 2.69
CA MET A 45 4.31 6.75 1.66
C MET A 45 4.71 5.41 2.27
N ARG A 46 5.56 5.43 3.31
CA ARG A 46 5.96 4.22 4.05
C ARG A 46 4.74 3.56 4.66
N ASP A 47 3.93 4.33 5.37
CA ASP A 47 2.75 3.81 6.09
C ASP A 47 1.70 3.28 5.11
N LEU A 48 1.45 3.99 3.99
CA LEU A 48 0.54 3.53 2.92
C LEU A 48 1.00 2.22 2.27
N TRP A 49 2.30 2.07 2.00
CA TRP A 49 2.85 0.83 1.47
C TRP A 49 2.69 -0.31 2.47
N GLU A 50 2.97 -0.07 3.75
CA GLU A 50 2.82 -1.07 4.81
C GLU A 50 1.37 -1.49 5.01
N GLU A 51 0.42 -0.56 4.89
CA GLU A 51 -1.00 -0.87 4.94
C GLU A 51 -1.39 -1.83 3.83
N GLY A 52 -1.01 -1.54 2.58
CA GLY A 52 -1.26 -2.42 1.44
C GLY A 52 -0.60 -3.80 1.60
N PHE A 53 0.67 -3.82 2.02
CA PHE A 53 1.40 -5.06 2.30
C PHE A 53 0.69 -5.92 3.36
N ASN A 54 0.31 -5.31 4.48
CA ASN A 54 -0.37 -5.99 5.59
C ASN A 54 -1.79 -6.46 5.21
N TYR A 55 -2.52 -5.67 4.42
CA TYR A 55 -3.82 -6.07 3.88
C TYR A 55 -3.71 -7.39 3.11
N GLU A 56 -2.75 -7.49 2.18
CA GLU A 56 -2.59 -8.69 1.38
C GLU A 56 -2.06 -9.88 2.21
N ARG A 57 -1.17 -9.61 3.18
CA ARG A 57 -0.70 -10.62 4.14
C ARG A 57 -1.85 -11.22 4.95
N ASN A 58 -2.72 -10.38 5.49
CA ASN A 58 -3.86 -10.83 6.29
C ASN A 58 -4.85 -11.62 5.42
N ALA A 59 -5.15 -11.12 4.21
CA ALA A 59 -5.99 -11.83 3.25
C ALA A 59 -5.40 -13.19 2.83
N ALA A 60 -4.08 -13.32 2.74
CA ALA A 60 -3.43 -14.61 2.48
C ALA A 60 -3.52 -15.56 3.67
N ALA A 61 -3.40 -15.05 4.90
CA ALA A 61 -3.55 -15.85 6.12
C ALA A 61 -4.99 -16.37 6.30
N GLU A 62 -6.00 -15.57 5.96
CA GLU A 62 -7.41 -15.99 5.99
C GLU A 62 -7.74 -17.08 4.96
N ARG A 63 -7.03 -17.09 3.82
CA ARG A 63 -7.21 -18.12 2.78
C ARG A 63 -6.61 -19.47 3.16
N GLN A 64 -5.70 -19.53 4.12
CA GLN A 64 -5.16 -20.79 4.61
C GLN A 64 -6.04 -21.29 5.76
N PRO A 65 -6.79 -22.40 5.60
CA PRO A 65 -7.57 -22.95 6.70
C PRO A 65 -6.63 -23.34 7.84
N ARG A 66 -6.90 -22.80 9.02
CA ARG A 66 -6.27 -23.23 10.27
C ARG A 66 -6.82 -24.61 10.59
N PHE A 67 -6.06 -25.65 10.26
CA PHE A 67 -6.31 -27.02 10.71
C PHE A 67 -5.89 -27.17 12.17
#